data_AF-A0A8T0HNM2-F1
#
_entry.id   AF-A0A8T0HNM2-F1
#
_cell.length_a   1.000
_cell.length_b   1.000
_cell.length_c   1.000
_cell.angle_alpha   90.00
_cell.angle_beta   90.00
_cell.angle_gamma   90.00
#
_symmetry.space_group_name_H-M   'P 1'
#
loop_
_entity.id
_entity.type
_entity.pdbx_description
1 polymer ?
#
loop_
_entity_poly.entity_id
_entity_poly.type
_entity_poly.pdbx_seq_one_letter_code
_entity_poly.pdbx_strand_id
1 'polypeptide(L)'
;MYQHLLMCIALHIDALAAIDATEASPELRVLDDFSNFAKKWVGRSSLRRTELNQLMVEFAIDPLVVLHIHGVRWLSRGQVMQRVLDCMPLFLELFREEEEMWYHKLTSFQFQFLLRLLVDILIELNKLNKLFQNDHVDITQIGGHLNICINILSRRFLPARGAAFGRGSKALWPFLETCSTSMEIEYPIADGGMRTYPMHLESVTGRAGTIEECKLIRAEYVQRVVDALNNRFPDLGISKLRLALQPQSLSCR
;
A
#
# COMPACT_ATOMS: atom_id res chain seq x y z
N MET A 1 -21.90 13.54 21.37
CA MET A 1 -20.81 14.52 21.17
C MET A 1 -19.42 13.93 21.38
N TYR A 2 -19.16 13.20 22.47
CA TYR A 2 -17.87 12.50 22.70
C TYR A 2 -17.54 11.39 21.67
N GLN A 3 -18.53 10.63 21.18
CA GLN A 3 -18.32 9.60 20.15
C GLN A 3 -17.82 10.16 18.81
N HIS A 4 -18.30 11.33 18.39
CA HIS A 4 -17.88 11.96 17.14
C HIS A 4 -16.43 12.45 17.19
N LEU A 5 -15.98 12.91 18.36
CA LEU A 5 -14.60 13.35 18.59
C LEU A 5 -13.63 12.15 18.70
N LEU A 6 -14.06 11.08 19.37
CA LEU A 6 -13.36 9.79 19.45
C LEU A 6 -13.17 9.14 18.08
N MET A 7 -14.23 9.16 17.26
CA MET A 7 -14.20 8.67 15.89
C MET A 7 -13.20 9.46 15.06
N CYS A 8 -13.19 10.80 15.12
CA CYS A 8 -12.22 11.65 14.41
C CYS A 8 -10.76 11.44 14.86
N ILE A 9 -10.52 11.13 16.14
CA ILE A 9 -9.16 10.88 16.67
C ILE A 9 -8.64 9.52 16.22
N ALA A 10 -9.46 8.46 16.29
CA ALA A 10 -9.09 7.15 15.72
C ALA A 10 -8.91 7.23 14.18
N LEU A 11 -9.74 8.03 13.49
CA LEU A 11 -9.66 8.30 12.04
C LEU A 11 -8.34 8.96 11.61
N HIS A 12 -7.76 9.80 12.47
CA HIS A 12 -6.50 10.50 12.21
C HIS A 12 -5.28 9.64 12.50
N ILE A 13 -5.40 8.60 13.35
CA ILE A 13 -4.25 7.85 13.86
C ILE A 13 -3.69 6.87 12.83
N ASP A 14 -4.53 6.07 12.17
CA ASP A 14 -4.10 5.21 11.05
C ASP A 14 -3.55 6.05 9.90
N ALA A 15 -4.14 7.24 9.78
CA ALA A 15 -3.75 8.16 8.76
C ALA A 15 -2.36 8.74 8.98
N LEU A 16 -2.10 9.17 10.19
CA LEU A 16 -0.81 9.70 10.56
C LEU A 16 0.25 8.61 10.74
N ALA A 17 -0.07 7.41 11.23
CA ALA A 17 0.93 6.36 11.45
C ALA A 17 1.64 5.94 10.16
N ALA A 18 0.90 5.85 9.05
CA ALA A 18 1.49 5.51 7.78
C ALA A 18 1.78 6.74 6.87
N ILE A 19 1.31 7.95 7.21
CA ILE A 19 1.95 9.21 6.76
C ILE A 19 3.36 9.29 7.34
N ASP A 20 3.52 9.23 8.66
CA ASP A 20 4.80 9.35 9.36
C ASP A 20 5.81 8.30 8.84
N ALA A 21 5.37 7.04 8.72
CA ALA A 21 6.22 5.98 8.20
C ALA A 21 6.61 6.20 6.73
N THR A 22 5.76 6.86 5.93
CA THR A 22 6.03 7.16 4.52
C THR A 22 6.90 8.41 4.35
N GLU A 23 6.64 9.47 5.12
CA GLU A 23 7.51 10.64 5.17
C GLU A 23 8.92 10.26 5.65
N ALA A 24 9.00 9.29 6.57
CA ALA A 24 10.26 8.72 7.03
C ALA A 24 10.88 7.68 6.07
N SER A 25 10.21 7.30 4.98
CA SER A 25 10.69 6.28 4.02
C SER A 25 10.71 6.85 2.60
N PRO A 26 11.75 7.62 2.25
CA PRO A 26 11.87 8.26 0.94
C PRO A 26 11.82 7.25 -0.22
N GLU A 27 12.15 5.98 0.04
CA GLU A 27 12.11 4.89 -0.93
C GLU A 27 10.70 4.62 -1.48
N LEU A 28 9.65 4.88 -0.70
CA LEU A 28 8.27 4.65 -1.13
C LEU A 28 7.71 5.82 -1.95
N ARG A 29 8.41 6.96 -1.99
CA ARG A 29 7.98 8.14 -2.74
C ARG A 29 7.81 7.86 -4.24
N VAL A 30 8.62 6.94 -4.77
CA VAL A 30 8.54 6.51 -6.18
C VAL A 30 7.15 5.95 -6.54
N LEU A 31 6.47 5.30 -5.59
CA LEU A 31 5.12 4.74 -5.79
C LEU A 31 4.06 5.84 -5.86
N ASP A 32 4.20 6.87 -5.03
CA ASP A 32 3.30 8.02 -5.03
C ASP A 32 3.52 8.87 -6.29
N ASP A 33 4.77 9.07 -6.70
CA ASP A 33 5.13 9.75 -7.95
C ASP A 33 4.54 9.01 -9.16
N PHE A 34 4.65 7.68 -9.18
CA PHE A 34 4.04 6.86 -10.23
C PHE A 34 2.52 6.97 -10.23
N SER A 35 1.87 6.87 -9.08
CA SER A 35 0.40 6.97 -8.98
C SER A 35 -0.12 8.31 -9.50
N ASN A 36 0.58 9.40 -9.17
CA ASN A 36 0.26 10.73 -9.66
C ASN A 36 0.53 10.88 -11.16
N PHE A 37 1.57 10.25 -11.68
CA PHE A 37 1.86 10.18 -13.10
C PHE A 37 0.77 9.41 -13.85
N ALA A 38 0.46 8.18 -13.43
CA ALA A 38 -0.56 7.32 -14.01
C ALA A 38 -1.92 8.02 -14.09
N LYS A 39 -2.34 8.70 -13.01
CA LYS A 39 -3.54 9.56 -13.01
C LYS A 39 -3.50 10.62 -14.11
N LYS A 40 -2.42 11.39 -14.18
CA LYS A 40 -2.28 12.47 -15.17
C LYS A 40 -2.28 11.90 -16.59
N TRP A 41 -1.64 10.75 -16.78
CA TRP A 41 -1.56 10.07 -18.07
C TRP A 41 -2.94 9.59 -18.54
N VAL A 42 -3.67 8.86 -17.68
CA VAL A 42 -5.04 8.38 -17.95
C VAL A 42 -6.01 9.55 -18.21
N GLY A 43 -5.82 10.68 -17.52
CA GLY A 43 -6.68 11.85 -17.65
C GLY A 43 -6.45 12.72 -18.89
N ARG A 44 -5.36 12.53 -19.67
CA ARG A 44 -4.90 13.50 -20.67
C ARG A 44 -5.27 13.23 -22.12
N SER A 45 -5.83 12.09 -22.50
CA SER A 45 -6.14 11.84 -23.92
C SER A 45 -7.40 11.03 -24.15
N SER A 46 -8.29 11.54 -24.99
CA SER A 46 -9.47 10.82 -25.51
C SER A 46 -9.11 9.78 -26.57
N LEU A 47 -8.01 9.97 -27.30
CA LEU A 47 -7.51 9.04 -28.33
C LEU A 47 -6.94 7.75 -27.72
N ARG A 48 -6.25 7.87 -26.58
CA ARG A 48 -5.68 6.74 -25.82
C ARG A 48 -6.75 5.86 -25.16
N ARG A 49 -8.01 6.32 -25.10
CA ARG A 49 -9.11 5.54 -24.52
C ARG A 49 -9.44 4.31 -25.36
N THR A 50 -9.21 4.33 -26.67
CA THR A 50 -9.54 3.18 -27.52
C THR A 50 -8.60 2.00 -27.24
N GLU A 51 -7.29 2.23 -27.28
CA GLU A 51 -6.27 1.21 -26.93
C GLU A 51 -6.38 0.78 -25.47
N LEU A 52 -6.54 1.74 -24.56
CA LEU A 52 -6.77 1.45 -23.15
C LEU A 52 -8.02 0.56 -22.97
N ASN A 53 -9.15 0.88 -23.60
CA ASN A 53 -10.36 0.06 -23.50
C ASN A 53 -10.15 -1.35 -24.08
N GLN A 54 -9.37 -1.49 -25.16
CA GLN A 54 -9.06 -2.81 -25.72
C GLN A 54 -8.22 -3.65 -24.75
N LEU A 55 -7.15 -3.07 -24.19
CA LEU A 55 -6.32 -3.75 -23.19
C LEU A 55 -7.13 -4.07 -21.91
N MET A 56 -8.06 -3.22 -21.52
CA MET A 56 -8.94 -3.48 -20.38
C MET A 56 -9.86 -4.69 -20.61
N VAL A 57 -10.38 -4.86 -21.82
CA VAL A 57 -11.12 -6.07 -22.21
C VAL A 57 -10.18 -7.28 -22.19
N GLU A 58 -8.98 -7.14 -22.74
CA GLU A 58 -7.99 -8.22 -22.82
C GLU A 58 -7.54 -8.73 -21.45
N PHE A 59 -7.31 -7.85 -20.48
CA PHE A 59 -6.93 -8.22 -19.12
C PHE A 59 -8.12 -8.38 -18.15
N ALA A 60 -9.36 -8.30 -18.67
CA ALA A 60 -10.59 -8.34 -17.87
C ALA A 60 -10.59 -7.31 -16.70
N ILE A 61 -10.07 -6.11 -16.93
CA ILE A 61 -10.01 -5.02 -15.94
C ILE A 61 -11.25 -4.13 -16.08
N ASP A 62 -11.92 -3.89 -14.95
CA ASP A 62 -13.11 -3.03 -14.90
C ASP A 62 -12.74 -1.54 -15.18
N PRO A 63 -13.42 -0.88 -16.15
CA PRO A 63 -13.34 0.57 -16.42
C PRO A 63 -13.30 1.46 -15.17
N LEU A 64 -14.07 1.10 -14.15
CA LEU A 64 -14.15 1.85 -12.90
C LEU A 64 -12.83 1.84 -12.13
N VAL A 65 -12.06 0.75 -12.16
CA VAL A 65 -10.76 0.64 -11.47
C VAL A 65 -9.79 1.71 -11.99
N VAL A 66 -9.77 1.92 -13.31
CA VAL A 66 -8.91 2.90 -13.99
C VAL A 66 -9.39 4.34 -13.74
N LEU A 67 -10.70 4.59 -13.84
CA LEU A 67 -11.29 5.92 -13.63
C LEU A 67 -11.15 6.42 -12.18
N HIS A 68 -11.07 5.50 -11.23
CA HIS A 68 -10.91 5.81 -9.82
C HIS A 68 -9.45 5.92 -9.34
N ILE A 69 -8.47 5.96 -10.25
CA ILE A 69 -7.11 6.39 -9.91
C ILE A 69 -7.13 7.90 -9.65
N HIS A 70 -7.43 8.28 -8.41
CA HIS A 70 -7.46 9.68 -7.98
C HIS A 70 -6.08 10.13 -7.48
N GLY A 71 -5.93 11.44 -7.25
CA GLY A 71 -4.68 11.95 -6.68
C GLY A 71 -4.53 11.34 -5.29
N VAL A 72 -3.33 10.88 -4.94
CA VAL A 72 -3.10 10.21 -3.67
C VAL A 72 -3.45 11.18 -2.54
N ARG A 73 -4.64 10.98 -1.97
CA ARG A 73 -5.00 11.48 -0.65
C ARG A 73 -4.78 10.33 0.31
N TRP A 74 -4.22 10.65 1.45
CA TRP A 74 -3.76 9.65 2.39
C TRP A 74 -4.87 8.60 2.74
N LEU A 75 -6.10 9.04 3.02
CA LEU A 75 -7.23 8.17 3.36
C LEU A 75 -7.62 7.20 2.23
N SER A 76 -7.26 7.50 0.98
CA SER A 76 -7.50 6.65 -0.18
C SER A 76 -6.24 5.94 -0.67
N ARG A 77 -5.08 6.12 -0.03
CA ARG A 77 -3.80 5.63 -0.56
C ARG A 77 -3.78 4.12 -0.74
N GLY A 78 -4.33 3.34 0.21
CA GLY A 78 -4.44 1.88 0.05
C GLY A 78 -5.29 1.47 -1.14
N GLN A 79 -6.40 2.18 -1.40
CA GLN A 79 -7.24 1.93 -2.57
C GLN A 79 -6.54 2.34 -3.87
N VAL A 80 -5.80 3.45 -3.87
CA VAL A 80 -5.04 3.90 -5.04
C VAL A 80 -3.92 2.91 -5.37
N MET A 81 -3.14 2.46 -4.38
CA MET A 81 -2.06 1.49 -4.60
C MET A 81 -2.60 0.14 -5.08
N GLN A 82 -3.73 -0.32 -4.54
CA GLN A 82 -4.39 -1.53 -5.02
C GLN A 82 -4.83 -1.37 -6.48
N ARG A 83 -5.48 -0.25 -6.85
CA ARG A 83 -5.87 0.01 -8.24
C ARG A 83 -4.68 0.11 -9.17
N VAL A 84 -3.58 0.72 -8.72
CA VAL A 84 -2.33 0.79 -9.49
C VAL A 84 -1.77 -0.62 -9.74
N LEU A 85 -1.82 -1.50 -8.73
CA LEU A 85 -1.42 -2.90 -8.89
C LEU A 85 -2.36 -3.66 -9.84
N ASP A 86 -3.68 -3.45 -9.74
CA ASP A 86 -4.67 -4.09 -10.60
C ASP A 86 -4.53 -3.64 -12.07
N CYS A 87 -4.18 -2.37 -12.29
CA CYS A 87 -3.95 -1.79 -13.62
C CYS A 87 -2.51 -1.96 -14.14
N MET A 88 -1.62 -2.60 -13.38
CA MET A 88 -0.22 -2.79 -13.76
C MET A 88 -0.01 -3.40 -15.16
N PRO A 89 -0.73 -4.44 -15.61
CA PRO A 89 -0.53 -4.98 -16.95
C PRO A 89 -0.83 -3.96 -18.06
N LEU A 90 -1.81 -3.08 -17.86
CA LEU A 90 -2.12 -2.00 -18.81
C LEU A 90 -0.94 -1.04 -18.94
N PHE A 91 -0.35 -0.64 -17.81
CA PHE A 91 0.80 0.25 -17.79
C PHE A 91 2.04 -0.39 -18.41
N LEU A 92 2.24 -1.69 -18.24
CA LEU A 92 3.36 -2.41 -18.85
C LEU A 92 3.24 -2.49 -20.38
N GLU A 93 2.04 -2.69 -20.93
CA GLU A 93 1.83 -2.64 -22.38
C GLU A 93 2.00 -1.22 -22.94
N LEU A 94 1.32 -0.25 -22.34
CA LEU A 94 1.27 1.11 -22.87
C LEU A 94 2.60 1.84 -22.74
N PHE A 95 3.30 1.68 -21.61
CA PHE A 95 4.53 2.43 -21.37
C PHE A 95 5.76 1.81 -22.04
N ARG A 96 5.66 0.59 -22.55
CA ARG A 96 6.72 -0.01 -23.37
C ARG A 96 7.10 0.89 -24.54
N GLU A 97 6.12 1.54 -25.15
CA GLU A 97 6.33 2.42 -26.32
C GLU A 97 6.22 3.91 -25.97
N GLU A 98 5.28 4.30 -25.10
CA GLU A 98 5.04 5.72 -24.83
C GLU A 98 5.97 6.34 -23.77
N GLU A 99 6.45 5.57 -22.79
CA GLU A 99 7.07 6.08 -21.57
C GLU A 99 8.17 5.12 -21.04
N GLU A 100 9.21 4.92 -21.85
CA GLU A 100 10.30 3.94 -21.61
C GLU A 100 10.91 4.05 -20.20
N MET A 101 11.11 5.28 -19.70
CA MET A 101 11.66 5.51 -18.36
C MET A 101 10.77 4.93 -17.25
N TRP A 102 9.45 5.05 -17.39
CA TRP A 102 8.52 4.46 -16.43
C TRP A 102 8.41 2.96 -16.62
N TYR A 103 8.35 2.48 -17.86
CA TYR A 103 8.36 1.04 -18.14
C TYR A 103 9.54 0.34 -17.46
N HIS A 104 10.75 0.88 -17.62
CA HIS A 104 11.95 0.37 -16.95
C HIS A 104 11.83 0.38 -15.42
N LYS A 105 11.21 1.39 -14.80
CA LYS A 105 10.95 1.36 -13.36
C LYS A 105 9.92 0.31 -12.97
N LEU A 106 8.87 0.14 -13.77
CA LEU A 106 7.81 -0.84 -13.51
C LEU A 106 8.31 -2.27 -13.68
N THR A 107 9.27 -2.53 -14.56
CA THR A 107 9.88 -3.87 -14.69
C THR A 107 11.00 -4.13 -13.66
N SER A 108 11.29 -3.19 -12.77
CA SER A 108 12.22 -3.44 -11.66
C SER A 108 11.55 -4.30 -10.58
N PHE A 109 12.26 -5.35 -10.14
CA PHE A 109 11.87 -6.13 -8.97
C PHE A 109 11.63 -5.24 -7.74
N GLN A 110 12.48 -4.23 -7.53
CA GLN A 110 12.38 -3.34 -6.37
C GLN A 110 11.06 -2.57 -6.39
N PHE A 111 10.63 -2.06 -7.55
CA PHE A 111 9.35 -1.36 -7.67
C PHE A 111 8.17 -2.29 -7.36
N GLN A 112 8.16 -3.46 -8.00
CA GLN A 112 7.05 -4.41 -7.91
C GLN A 112 6.93 -5.04 -6.52
N PHE A 113 8.07 -5.25 -5.86
CA PHE A 113 8.15 -5.66 -4.47
C PHE A 113 7.56 -4.59 -3.53
N LEU A 114 8.01 -3.34 -3.67
CA LEU A 114 7.57 -2.25 -2.79
C LEU A 114 6.08 -1.94 -2.97
N LEU A 115 5.57 -1.96 -4.20
CA LEU A 115 4.14 -1.76 -4.47
C LEU A 115 3.31 -2.83 -3.77
N ARG A 116 3.64 -4.11 -3.94
CA ARG A 116 2.88 -5.23 -3.34
C ARG A 116 2.98 -5.26 -1.83
N LEU A 117 4.17 -4.98 -1.29
CA LEU A 117 4.36 -4.81 0.15
C LEU A 117 3.45 -3.71 0.70
N LEU A 118 3.46 -2.54 0.08
CA LEU A 118 2.67 -1.40 0.51
C LEU A 118 1.17 -1.70 0.42
N VAL A 119 0.71 -2.34 -0.66
CA VAL A 119 -0.68 -2.77 -0.82
C VAL A 119 -1.11 -3.68 0.33
N ASP A 120 -0.36 -4.73 0.66
CA ASP A 120 -0.74 -5.65 1.72
C ASP A 120 -0.73 -5.01 3.11
N ILE A 121 0.24 -4.15 3.41
CA ILE A 121 0.27 -3.40 4.68
C ILE A 121 -0.97 -2.48 4.76
N LEU A 122 -1.25 -1.72 3.70
CA LEU A 122 -2.39 -0.80 3.67
C LEU A 122 -3.74 -1.54 3.71
N ILE A 123 -3.83 -2.78 3.21
CA ILE A 123 -5.04 -3.61 3.37
C ILE A 123 -5.31 -3.87 4.86
N GLU A 124 -4.29 -4.27 5.62
CA GLU A 124 -4.48 -4.57 7.05
C GLU A 124 -4.78 -3.29 7.86
N LEU A 125 -4.10 -2.18 7.54
CA LEU A 125 -4.39 -0.88 8.16
C LEU A 125 -5.81 -0.39 7.80
N ASN A 126 -6.28 -0.61 6.57
CA ASN A 126 -7.64 -0.23 6.18
C ASN A 126 -8.73 -1.04 6.88
N LYS A 127 -8.46 -2.31 7.25
CA LYS A 127 -9.40 -3.09 8.06
C LYS A 127 -9.55 -2.47 9.45
N LEU A 128 -8.44 -2.07 10.05
CA LEU A 128 -8.42 -1.38 11.34
C LEU A 128 -9.20 -0.06 11.25
N ASN A 129 -8.95 0.72 10.20
CA ASN A 129 -9.65 1.99 9.97
C ASN A 129 -11.17 1.79 9.82
N LYS A 130 -11.61 0.78 9.06
CA LYS A 130 -13.04 0.45 8.93
C LYS A 130 -13.68 0.02 10.25
N LEU A 131 -12.95 -0.74 11.07
CA LEU A 131 -13.42 -1.12 12.41
C LEU A 131 -13.60 0.11 13.29
N PHE A 132 -12.69 1.08 13.20
CA PHE A 132 -12.73 2.33 13.97
C PHE A 132 -13.75 3.36 13.45
N GLN A 133 -14.16 3.23 12.19
CA GLN A 133 -15.20 4.05 11.55
C GLN A 133 -16.63 3.56 11.82
N ASN A 134 -16.80 2.40 12.47
CA ASN A 134 -18.13 1.86 12.71
C ASN A 134 -18.86 2.70 13.77
N ASP A 135 -20.14 3.00 13.58
CA ASP A 135 -20.93 3.86 14.49
C ASP A 135 -21.00 3.31 15.94
N HIS A 136 -20.64 2.03 16.13
CA HIS A 136 -20.70 1.32 17.40
C HIS A 136 -19.38 0.65 17.80
N VAL A 137 -18.24 1.32 17.62
CA VAL A 137 -16.94 0.79 18.11
C VAL A 137 -16.95 0.67 19.63
N ASP A 138 -16.72 -0.54 20.13
CA ASP A 138 -16.39 -0.76 21.53
C ASP A 138 -14.95 -0.30 21.80
N ILE A 139 -14.82 0.84 22.49
CA ILE A 139 -13.53 1.45 22.84
C ILE A 139 -12.65 0.50 23.65
N THR A 140 -13.26 -0.42 24.42
CA THR A 140 -12.50 -1.41 25.22
C THR A 140 -11.79 -2.45 24.35
N GLN A 141 -12.25 -2.65 23.12
CA GLN A 141 -11.68 -3.60 22.16
C GLN A 141 -10.61 -3.00 21.25
N ILE A 142 -10.44 -1.66 21.25
CA ILE A 142 -9.47 -0.97 20.39
C ILE A 142 -8.05 -1.51 20.59
N GLY A 143 -7.62 -1.69 21.84
CA GLY A 143 -6.30 -2.27 22.15
C GLY A 143 -6.15 -3.70 21.63
N GLY A 144 -7.21 -4.51 21.70
CA GLY A 144 -7.23 -5.85 21.13
C GLY A 144 -7.09 -5.85 19.61
N HIS A 145 -7.85 -5.00 18.91
CA HIS A 145 -7.77 -4.86 17.45
C HIS A 145 -6.40 -4.35 16.97
N LEU A 146 -5.81 -3.39 17.69
CA LEU A 146 -4.45 -2.92 17.42
C LEU A 146 -3.42 -4.02 17.59
N ASN A 147 -3.46 -4.76 18.70
CA ASN A 147 -2.55 -5.88 18.95
C ASN A 147 -2.69 -6.96 17.88
N ILE A 148 -3.91 -7.24 17.41
CA ILE A 148 -4.12 -8.16 16.29
C ILE A 148 -3.46 -7.64 15.02
N CYS A 149 -3.66 -6.37 14.66
CA CYS A 149 -3.05 -5.75 13.47
C CYS A 149 -1.52 -5.79 13.54
N ILE A 150 -0.94 -5.35 14.67
CA ILE A 150 0.52 -5.38 14.90
C ILE A 150 1.05 -6.80 14.81
N ASN A 151 0.39 -7.77 15.44
CA ASN A 151 0.81 -9.17 15.36
C ASN A 151 0.77 -9.71 13.92
N ILE A 152 -0.23 -9.32 13.12
CA ILE A 152 -0.30 -9.68 11.71
C ILE A 152 0.87 -9.07 10.94
N LEU A 153 1.12 -7.76 11.10
CA LEU A 153 2.19 -7.06 10.40
C LEU A 153 3.57 -7.64 10.78
N SER A 154 3.83 -7.81 12.07
CA SER A 154 5.08 -8.36 12.57
C SER A 154 5.30 -9.81 12.12
N ARG A 155 4.30 -10.69 12.24
CA ARG A 155 4.47 -12.10 11.84
C ARG A 155 4.64 -12.26 10.33
N ARG A 156 3.93 -11.48 9.52
CA ARG A 156 3.97 -11.59 8.06
C ARG A 156 5.19 -10.91 7.45
N PHE A 157 5.56 -9.72 7.93
CA PHE A 157 6.58 -8.90 7.27
C PHE A 157 7.87 -8.68 8.09
N LEU A 158 7.87 -9.00 9.38
CA LEU A 158 9.06 -9.05 10.25
C LEU A 158 9.29 -10.47 10.80
N PRO A 159 9.35 -11.51 9.96
CA PRO A 159 9.51 -12.86 10.47
C PRO A 159 10.89 -13.05 11.13
N ALA A 160 10.95 -13.97 12.10
CA ALA A 160 12.20 -14.41 12.69
C ALA A 160 13.17 -14.92 11.62
N ARG A 161 14.48 -14.87 11.92
CA ARG A 161 15.54 -15.31 10.98
C ARG A 161 15.23 -16.72 10.44
N GLY A 162 15.24 -16.85 9.12
CA GLY A 162 15.01 -18.12 8.42
C GLY A 162 13.55 -18.43 8.09
N ALA A 163 12.58 -17.67 8.60
CA ALA A 163 11.18 -17.84 8.22
C ALA A 163 10.84 -17.04 6.94
N ALA A 164 10.00 -17.65 6.09
CA ALA A 164 9.53 -17.04 4.85
C ALA A 164 8.66 -15.82 5.16
N PHE A 165 8.94 -14.70 4.50
CA PHE A 165 8.21 -13.46 4.68
C PHE A 165 7.11 -13.29 3.65
N GLY A 166 6.11 -12.48 3.99
CA GLY A 166 4.94 -12.25 3.16
C GLY A 166 3.92 -13.39 3.21
N ARG A 167 4.23 -14.57 3.77
CA ARG A 167 3.32 -15.74 3.74
C ARG A 167 1.89 -15.39 4.19
N GLY A 168 0.91 -15.67 3.34
CA GLY A 168 -0.50 -15.37 3.55
C GLY A 168 -0.91 -13.91 3.26
N SER A 169 0.00 -13.09 2.72
CA SER A 169 -0.32 -11.81 2.11
C SER A 169 -0.96 -12.00 0.74
N LYS A 170 -1.79 -11.05 0.30
CA LYS A 170 -2.60 -11.20 -0.91
C LYS A 170 -1.78 -10.91 -2.16
N ALA A 171 -0.89 -9.93 -2.12
CA ALA A 171 -0.16 -9.45 -3.28
C ALA A 171 1.32 -9.89 -3.27
N LEU A 172 1.99 -9.74 -2.12
CA LEU A 172 3.44 -9.94 -2.01
C LEU A 172 3.82 -11.42 -2.06
N TRP A 173 3.09 -12.31 -1.38
CA TRP A 173 3.44 -13.74 -1.33
C TRP A 173 3.39 -14.43 -2.69
N PRO A 174 2.28 -14.32 -3.47
CA PRO A 174 2.24 -14.92 -4.80
C PRO A 174 3.37 -14.41 -5.69
N PHE A 175 3.68 -13.11 -5.62
CA PHE A 175 4.80 -12.53 -6.36
C PHE A 175 6.16 -13.12 -5.97
N LEU A 176 6.42 -13.32 -4.68
CA LEU A 176 7.68 -13.93 -4.23
C LEU A 176 7.78 -15.41 -4.63
N GLU A 177 6.66 -16.14 -4.65
CA GLU A 177 6.62 -17.51 -5.14
C GLU A 177 6.95 -17.57 -6.64
N THR A 178 6.35 -16.70 -7.45
CA THR A 178 6.69 -16.59 -8.89
C THR A 178 8.16 -16.23 -9.06
N CYS A 179 8.65 -15.20 -8.38
CA CYS A 179 10.05 -14.74 -8.45
C CYS A 179 11.08 -15.79 -8.02
N SER A 180 10.67 -16.75 -7.18
CA SER A 180 11.56 -17.84 -6.75
C SER A 180 11.85 -18.85 -7.88
N THR A 181 11.00 -18.86 -8.91
CA THR A 181 11.09 -19.79 -10.04
C THR A 181 11.52 -19.08 -11.33
N SER A 182 10.93 -17.91 -11.61
CA SER A 182 11.21 -17.09 -12.79
C SER A 182 11.29 -15.62 -12.39
N MET A 183 12.27 -14.88 -12.92
CA MET A 183 12.35 -13.42 -12.75
C MET A 183 11.38 -12.72 -13.71
N GLU A 184 10.13 -13.13 -13.70
CA GLU A 184 9.07 -12.65 -14.57
C GLU A 184 7.81 -12.32 -13.76
N ILE A 185 7.02 -11.37 -14.26
CA ILE A 185 5.70 -11.06 -13.72
C ILE A 185 4.66 -11.58 -14.69
N GLU A 186 3.70 -12.33 -14.18
CA GLU A 186 2.65 -12.92 -14.98
C GLU A 186 1.30 -12.26 -14.66
N TYR A 187 0.55 -11.92 -15.71
CA TYR A 187 -0.81 -11.42 -15.60
C TYR A 187 -1.76 -12.27 -16.44
N PRO A 188 -2.91 -12.70 -15.88
CA PRO A 188 -3.90 -13.44 -16.65
C PRO A 188 -4.55 -12.55 -17.70
N ILE A 189 -4.80 -13.12 -18.87
CA ILE A 189 -5.59 -12.51 -19.95
C ILE A 189 -6.94 -13.23 -20.07
N ALA A 190 -7.94 -12.53 -20.60
CA ALA A 190 -9.35 -12.92 -20.61
C ALA A 190 -9.61 -14.20 -21.44
N ASP A 191 -8.73 -14.53 -22.37
CA ASP A 191 -8.76 -15.74 -23.19
C ASP A 191 -8.22 -17.00 -22.48
N GLY A 192 -7.78 -16.85 -21.22
CA GLY A 192 -7.23 -17.94 -20.41
C GLY A 192 -5.72 -18.13 -20.54
N GLY A 193 -5.02 -17.27 -21.28
CA GLY A 193 -3.56 -17.23 -21.30
C GLY A 193 -2.95 -16.43 -20.13
N MET A 194 -1.61 -16.40 -20.10
CA MET A 194 -0.83 -15.55 -19.21
C MET A 194 0.09 -14.67 -20.06
N ARG A 195 0.17 -13.38 -19.74
CA ARG A 195 1.18 -12.48 -20.31
C ARG A 195 2.31 -12.28 -19.31
N THR A 196 3.54 -12.52 -19.76
CA THR A 196 4.73 -12.44 -18.92
C THR A 196 5.57 -11.21 -19.26
N TYR A 197 6.19 -10.64 -18.23
CA TYR A 197 7.06 -9.47 -18.34
C TYR A 197 8.37 -9.75 -17.61
N PRO A 198 9.53 -9.70 -18.28
CA PRO A 198 10.81 -9.92 -17.63
C PRO A 198 11.11 -8.81 -16.63
N MET A 199 11.66 -9.19 -15.47
CA MET A 199 12.12 -8.27 -14.45
C MET A 199 13.63 -8.14 -14.42
N HIS A 200 14.08 -6.98 -13.95
CA HIS A 200 15.50 -6.72 -13.67
C HIS A 200 15.71 -6.20 -12.24
N LEU A 201 16.96 -6.28 -11.78
CA LEU A 201 17.38 -5.96 -10.41
C LEU A 201 18.07 -4.59 -10.35
N GLU A 202 17.43 -3.56 -10.88
CA GLU A 202 17.95 -2.19 -10.84
C GLU A 202 17.26 -1.32 -9.79
N SER A 203 18.00 -0.34 -9.29
CA SER A 203 17.53 0.61 -8.28
C SER A 203 16.48 1.56 -8.85
N VAL A 204 15.40 1.75 -8.11
CA VAL A 204 14.38 2.78 -8.34
C VAL A 204 14.24 3.75 -7.17
N THR A 205 14.92 3.49 -6.04
CA THR A 205 14.78 4.23 -4.77
C THR A 205 16.08 4.91 -4.31
N GLY A 206 17.14 4.85 -5.11
CA GLY A 206 18.49 5.30 -4.73
C GLY A 206 19.26 4.30 -3.86
N ARG A 207 18.60 3.23 -3.39
CA ARG A 207 19.21 2.06 -2.74
C ARG A 207 19.36 0.90 -3.74
N ALA A 208 20.30 -0.01 -3.51
CA ALA A 208 20.56 -1.12 -4.42
C ALA A 208 19.25 -1.89 -4.80
N GLY A 209 19.08 -2.24 -6.08
CA GLY A 209 17.89 -2.94 -6.59
C GLY A 209 17.86 -4.44 -6.25
N THR A 210 18.63 -4.89 -5.26
CA THR A 210 18.78 -6.30 -4.93
C THR A 210 17.65 -6.80 -4.03
N ILE A 211 17.43 -8.11 -4.03
CA ILE A 211 16.44 -8.77 -3.17
C ILE A 211 16.75 -8.52 -1.69
N GLU A 212 18.03 -8.58 -1.30
CA GLU A 212 18.45 -8.34 0.09
C GLU A 212 18.17 -6.90 0.54
N GLU A 213 18.41 -5.92 -0.33
CA GLU A 213 18.09 -4.53 -0.03
C GLU A 213 16.58 -4.31 0.12
N CYS A 214 15.78 -4.96 -0.73
CA CYS A 214 14.32 -4.93 -0.61
C CYS A 214 13.84 -5.50 0.73
N LYS A 215 14.50 -6.55 1.25
CA LYS A 215 14.20 -7.10 2.59
C LYS A 215 14.55 -6.13 3.72
N LEU A 216 15.62 -5.35 3.56
CA LEU A 216 16.01 -4.30 4.51
C LEU A 216 14.99 -3.15 4.51
N ILE A 217 14.66 -2.60 3.32
CA ILE A 217 13.64 -1.53 3.19
C ILE A 217 12.32 -1.98 3.81
N ARG A 218 11.90 -3.22 3.54
CA ARG A 218 10.71 -3.82 4.16
C ARG A 218 10.81 -3.83 5.68
N ALA A 219 11.92 -4.32 6.23
CA ALA A 219 12.07 -4.43 7.68
C ALA A 219 12.02 -3.04 8.35
N GLU A 220 12.74 -2.06 7.78
CA GLU A 220 12.73 -0.68 8.25
C GLU A 220 11.32 -0.07 8.18
N TYR A 221 10.64 -0.20 7.04
CA TYR A 221 9.31 0.38 6.85
C TYR A 221 8.28 -0.24 7.79
N VAL A 222 8.22 -1.57 7.88
CA VAL A 222 7.24 -2.26 8.72
C VAL A 222 7.51 -1.96 10.19
N GLN A 223 8.76 -1.94 10.61
CA GLN A 223 9.10 -1.58 11.99
C GLN A 223 8.64 -0.16 12.31
N ARG A 224 8.86 0.80 11.41
CA ARG A 224 8.34 2.18 11.57
C ARG A 224 6.81 2.21 11.67
N VAL A 225 6.09 1.43 10.87
CA VAL A 225 4.63 1.32 10.96
C VAL A 225 4.21 0.76 12.32
N VAL A 226 4.86 -0.32 12.78
CA VAL A 226 4.57 -0.94 14.09
C VAL A 226 4.89 0.02 15.23
N ASP A 227 6.02 0.72 15.19
CA ASP A 227 6.42 1.71 16.19
C ASP A 227 5.45 2.88 16.21
N ALA A 228 5.00 3.36 15.05
CA ALA A 228 3.99 4.41 14.95
C ALA A 228 2.65 3.97 15.55
N LEU A 229 2.21 2.73 15.31
CA LEU A 229 1.03 2.16 15.94
C LEU A 229 1.20 2.06 17.47
N ASN A 230 2.33 1.54 17.95
CA ASN A 230 2.61 1.40 19.39
C ASN A 230 2.70 2.75 20.12
N ASN A 231 3.45 3.71 19.57
CA ASN A 231 3.68 5.03 20.18
C ASN A 231 2.39 5.86 20.28
N ARG A 232 1.43 5.63 19.37
CA ARG A 232 0.14 6.31 19.37
C ARG A 232 -0.86 5.67 20.33
N PHE A 233 -0.62 4.44 20.78
CA PHE A 233 -1.43 3.73 21.79
C PHE A 233 -0.56 3.12 22.91
N PRO A 234 0.18 3.93 23.69
CA PRO A 234 1.05 3.40 24.74
C PRO A 234 0.20 2.79 25.84
N ASP A 235 0.22 1.45 25.99
CA ASP A 235 -0.48 0.63 26.98
C ASP A 235 -1.63 1.36 27.67
N LEU A 236 -2.72 1.53 26.91
CA LEU A 236 -3.86 2.31 27.35
C LEU A 236 -4.68 1.52 28.36
N GLY A 237 -4.27 1.60 29.62
CA GLY A 237 -5.25 1.51 30.71
C GLY A 237 -6.40 2.49 30.40
N ILE A 238 -7.64 2.02 30.50
CA ILE A 238 -8.89 2.75 30.15
C ILE A 238 -8.91 4.19 30.71
N SER A 239 -8.24 4.42 31.83
CA SER A 239 -8.04 5.71 32.49
C SER A 239 -7.20 6.74 31.70
N LYS A 240 -6.22 6.33 30.90
CA LYS A 240 -5.39 7.23 30.06
C LYS A 240 -6.05 7.60 28.74
N LEU A 241 -6.81 6.68 28.13
CA LEU A 241 -7.71 6.99 27.01
C LEU A 241 -8.63 8.15 27.39
N ARG A 242 -9.22 8.10 28.59
CA ARG A 242 -10.12 9.14 29.09
C ARG A 242 -9.44 10.52 29.27
N LEU A 243 -8.15 10.56 29.58
CA LEU A 243 -7.35 11.79 29.73
C LEU A 243 -6.89 12.35 28.38
N ALA A 244 -6.46 11.50 27.43
CA ALA A 244 -6.13 11.91 26.07
C ALA A 244 -7.34 12.43 25.28
N LEU A 245 -8.55 12.09 25.73
CA LEU A 245 -9.84 12.46 25.14
C LEU A 245 -10.53 13.65 25.84
N GLN A 246 -9.91 14.24 26.87
CA GLN A 246 -10.39 15.53 27.36
C GLN A 246 -10.00 16.61 26.35
N PRO A 247 -10.92 17.50 25.95
CA PRO A 247 -10.56 18.64 25.11
C PRO A 247 -9.45 19.39 25.83
N GLN A 248 -8.25 19.44 25.25
CA GLN A 248 -7.27 20.40 25.69
C GLN A 248 -7.96 21.76 25.59
N SER A 249 -8.18 22.38 26.74
CA SER A 249 -8.68 23.74 26.80
C SER A 249 -7.70 24.59 26.01
N LEU A 250 -8.06 24.91 24.76
CA LEU A 250 -7.56 26.08 24.09
C LEU A 250 -7.94 27.24 24.99
N SER A 251 -7.02 27.64 25.87
CA SER A 251 -7.10 28.95 26.46
C SER A 251 -6.88 29.91 25.31
N CYS A 252 -7.97 30.45 24.75
CA CYS A 252 -7.91 31.76 24.14
C CYS A 252 -7.39 32.73 25.20
N ARG A 253 -6.14 33.15 25.04
CA ARG A 253 -5.70 34.51 25.33
C ARG A 253 -5.05 35.05 24.08
#